data_AF-A0A6G8CMQ6-F1
#
_entry.id   AF-A0A6G8CMQ6-F1
#
_cell.length_a   1.000
_cell.length_b   1.000
_cell.length_c   1.000
_cell.angle_alpha   90.00
_cell.angle_beta   90.00
_cell.angle_gamma   90.00
#
_symmetry.space_group_name_H-M   'P 1'
#
loop_
_entity.id
_entity.type
_entity.pdbx_description
1 polymer ?
#
loop_
_entity_poly.entity_id
_entity_poly.type
_entity_poly.pdbx_seq_one_letter_code
_entity_poly.pdbx_strand_id
1 'polypeptide(L)'
;MTNKEAPSVLPKPLGNYARWRQSGNTIYVAGVSARMPDGSIVGVQRHADGRVEFDVPTQTRRVLRNIEAILSEAGASLADCIDLTCYLVDQKDFTAFNATWAEFFGEHQPPARTTVVVRGLPHPDMVVEIKAVACIA
;
A
#
# COMPACT_ATOMS: atom_id res chain seq x y z
N MET A 1 -23.30 -21.47 -12.75
CA MET A 1 -23.64 -20.04 -12.94
C MET A 1 -22.44 -19.23 -12.49
N THR A 2 -21.66 -18.72 -13.44
CA THR A 2 -20.42 -17.99 -13.14
C THR A 2 -20.76 -16.57 -12.71
N ASN A 3 -20.60 -16.28 -11.42
CA ASN A 3 -20.61 -14.90 -10.92
C ASN A 3 -19.43 -14.17 -11.58
N LYS A 4 -19.70 -13.38 -12.62
CA LYS A 4 -18.76 -12.37 -13.09
C LYS A 4 -18.74 -11.28 -12.03
N GLU A 5 -17.80 -11.41 -11.09
CA GLU A 5 -17.45 -10.29 -10.21
C GLU A 5 -17.22 -9.05 -11.07
N ALA A 6 -17.83 -7.93 -10.68
CA ALA A 6 -17.51 -6.63 -11.26
C ALA A 6 -15.98 -6.41 -11.22
N PRO A 7 -15.38 -5.75 -12.23
CA PRO A 7 -13.94 -5.54 -12.24
C PRO A 7 -13.51 -4.81 -10.97
N SER A 8 -12.74 -5.50 -10.12
CA SER A 8 -12.19 -4.92 -8.90
C SER A 8 -11.33 -3.71 -9.27
N VAL A 9 -11.56 -2.58 -8.60
CA VAL A 9 -10.73 -1.37 -8.69
C VAL A 9 -9.36 -1.56 -8.02
N LEU A 10 -9.11 -2.75 -7.46
CA LEU A 10 -7.86 -3.14 -6.82
C LEU A 10 -7.07 -4.11 -7.70
N PRO A 11 -5.73 -4.05 -7.66
CA PRO A 11 -4.90 -5.03 -8.34
C PRO A 11 -5.19 -6.44 -7.80
N LYS A 12 -5.12 -7.43 -8.69
CA LYS A 12 -5.07 -8.84 -8.28
C LYS A 12 -3.76 -9.10 -7.52
N PRO A 13 -3.80 -9.88 -6.43
CA PRO A 13 -2.60 -10.39 -5.77
C PRO A 13 -1.61 -11.01 -6.77
N LEU A 14 -0.31 -10.84 -6.52
CA LEU A 14 0.73 -11.39 -7.39
C LEU A 14 0.88 -12.92 -7.27
N GLY A 15 0.32 -13.51 -6.21
CA GLY A 15 0.37 -14.94 -5.96
C GLY A 15 -0.90 -15.44 -5.27
N ASN A 16 -0.87 -16.69 -4.82
CA ASN A 16 -2.01 -17.31 -4.15
C ASN A 16 -2.10 -16.90 -2.67
N TYR A 17 -2.50 -15.66 -2.42
CA TYR A 17 -2.79 -15.14 -1.09
C TYR A 17 -3.99 -14.20 -1.13
N ALA A 18 -4.73 -14.10 -0.02
CA ALA A 18 -5.84 -13.16 0.10
C ALA A 18 -5.32 -11.73 0.30
N ARG A 19 -6.01 -10.74 -0.28
CA ARG A 19 -5.69 -9.32 -0.02
C ARG A 19 -5.89 -8.94 1.45
N TRP A 20 -6.86 -9.57 2.10
CA TRP A 20 -7.09 -9.44 3.52
C TRP A 20 -7.74 -10.70 4.11
N ARG A 21 -7.64 -10.87 5.43
CA ARG A 21 -8.38 -11.84 6.24
C ARG A 21 -8.79 -11.19 7.56
N GLN A 22 -9.86 -11.70 8.16
CA GLN A 22 -10.33 -11.25 9.46
C GLN A 22 -10.32 -12.41 10.46
N SER A 23 -9.94 -12.11 11.69
CA SER A 23 -10.01 -13.01 12.85
C SER A 23 -10.60 -12.25 14.03
N GLY A 24 -11.83 -12.59 14.40
CA GLY A 24 -12.61 -11.78 15.34
C GLY A 24 -12.75 -10.35 14.84
N ASN A 25 -12.34 -9.39 15.66
CA ASN A 25 -12.40 -7.96 15.36
C ASN A 25 -11.17 -7.42 14.61
N THR A 26 -10.15 -8.26 14.40
CA THR A 26 -8.89 -7.84 13.78
C THR A 26 -8.86 -8.21 12.30
N ILE A 27 -8.56 -7.22 11.46
CA ILE A 27 -8.40 -7.34 10.00
C ILE A 27 -6.91 -7.27 9.68
N TYR A 28 -6.42 -8.27 8.97
CA TYR A 28 -5.05 -8.35 8.47
C TYR A 28 -5.05 -8.09 6.97
N VAL A 29 -4.41 -7.00 6.57
CA VAL A 29 -4.15 -6.67 5.16
C VAL A 29 -2.79 -7.25 4.75
N ALA A 30 -2.70 -7.77 3.52
CA ALA A 30 -1.44 -8.21 2.93
C ALA A 30 -0.50 -7.03 2.65
N GLY A 31 0.69 -7.30 2.12
CA GLY A 31 1.55 -6.24 1.57
C GLY A 31 0.88 -5.58 0.35
N VAL A 32 0.78 -4.26 0.37
CA VAL A 32 0.12 -3.46 -0.67
C VAL A 32 1.14 -2.52 -1.31
N SER A 33 1.20 -2.54 -2.64
CA SER A 33 2.06 -1.69 -3.46
C SER A 33 1.25 -0.65 -4.25
N ALA A 34 1.95 0.21 -5.00
CA ALA A 34 1.36 1.23 -5.87
C ALA A 34 0.80 0.68 -7.20
N ARG A 35 0.54 -0.64 -7.27
CA ARG A 35 -0.03 -1.27 -8.47
C ARG A 35 -1.46 -0.81 -8.75
N MET A 36 -1.75 -0.65 -10.03
CA MET A 36 -3.05 -0.38 -10.62
C MET A 36 -3.74 -1.69 -11.05
N PRO A 37 -5.07 -1.68 -11.29
CA PRO A 37 -5.81 -2.86 -11.72
C PRO A 37 -5.30 -3.50 -13.02
N ASP A 38 -4.77 -2.70 -13.94
CA ASP A 38 -4.15 -3.14 -15.19
C ASP A 38 -2.73 -3.71 -15.00
N GLY A 39 -2.21 -3.68 -13.77
CA GLY A 39 -0.89 -4.16 -13.41
C GLY A 39 0.22 -3.11 -13.50
N SER A 40 -0.05 -1.92 -14.05
CA SER A 40 0.90 -0.81 -14.09
C SER A 40 1.23 -0.30 -12.68
N ILE A 41 2.35 0.40 -12.54
CA ILE A 41 2.80 1.02 -11.28
C ILE A 41 2.94 2.52 -11.52
N VAL A 42 2.25 3.33 -10.72
CA VAL A 42 2.31 4.79 -10.81
C VAL A 42 3.60 5.33 -10.22
N GLY A 43 3.95 6.58 -10.54
CA GLY A 43 5.16 7.21 -9.99
C GLY A 43 6.45 6.59 -10.52
N VAL A 44 6.45 6.19 -11.79
CA VAL A 44 7.61 5.65 -12.50
C VAL A 44 7.81 6.46 -13.77
N GLN A 45 8.97 7.11 -13.89
CA GLN A 45 9.36 7.83 -15.10
C GLN A 45 10.57 7.15 -15.72
N ARG A 46 10.45 6.79 -17.00
CA ARG A 46 11.53 6.18 -17.79
C ARG A 46 12.07 7.21 -18.78
N HIS A 47 13.38 7.38 -18.80
CA HIS A 47 14.08 8.31 -19.68
C HIS A 47 14.71 7.57 -20.87
N ALA A 48 14.97 8.28 -21.97
CA ALA A 48 15.53 7.72 -23.19
C ALA A 48 16.96 7.17 -23.01
N ASP A 49 17.69 7.65 -22.00
CA ASP A 49 19.04 7.21 -21.62
C ASP A 49 19.05 5.93 -20.74
N GLY A 50 17.87 5.37 -20.45
CA GLY A 50 17.71 4.18 -19.61
C GLY A 50 17.60 4.49 -18.11
N ARG A 51 17.67 5.76 -17.68
CA ARG A 51 17.41 6.13 -16.30
C ARG A 51 15.94 5.90 -15.94
N VAL A 52 15.70 5.39 -14.73
CA VAL A 52 14.38 5.26 -14.14
C VAL A 52 14.33 6.12 -12.88
N GLU A 53 13.34 7.01 -12.81
CA GLU A 53 13.08 7.87 -11.66
C GLU A 53 11.77 7.42 -11.01
N PHE A 54 11.76 7.44 -9.69
CA PHE A 54 10.61 7.02 -8.89
C PHE A 54 10.09 8.20 -8.07
N ASP A 55 8.77 8.38 -8.12
CA ASP A 55 8.05 9.36 -7.30
C ASP A 55 7.43 8.63 -6.10
N VAL A 56 8.18 8.61 -5.00
CA VAL A 56 7.76 7.97 -3.74
C VAL A 56 6.47 8.58 -3.18
N PRO A 57 6.28 9.91 -3.15
CA PRO A 57 4.98 10.49 -2.80
C PRO A 57 3.82 9.92 -3.61
N THR A 58 3.93 9.89 -4.95
CA THR A 58 2.87 9.33 -5.81
C THR A 58 2.61 7.85 -5.52
N GLN A 59 3.65 7.04 -5.35
CA GLN A 59 3.49 5.63 -4.98
C GLN A 59 2.87 5.47 -3.59
N THR A 60 3.29 6.26 -2.60
CA THR A 60 2.78 6.22 -1.22
C THR A 60 1.30 6.55 -1.17
N ARG A 61 0.86 7.61 -1.87
CA ARG A 61 -0.57 7.95 -1.97
C ARG A 61 -1.36 6.80 -2.56
N ARG A 62 -0.85 6.17 -3.62
CA ARG A 62 -1.54 5.03 -4.25
C ARG A 62 -1.60 3.82 -3.33
N VAL A 63 -0.52 3.49 -2.62
CA VAL A 63 -0.50 2.40 -1.63
C VAL A 63 -1.57 2.63 -0.57
N LEU A 64 -1.62 3.82 0.02
CA LEU A 64 -2.58 4.13 1.08
C LEU A 64 -4.03 4.12 0.58
N ARG A 65 -4.29 4.60 -0.65
CA ARG A 65 -5.62 4.48 -1.30
C ARG A 65 -6.00 3.04 -1.61
N ASN A 66 -5.02 2.20 -1.99
CA ASN A 66 -5.25 0.76 -2.16
C ASN A 66 -5.62 0.10 -0.81
N ILE A 67 -4.92 0.46 0.27
CA ILE A 67 -5.22 -0.03 1.62
C ILE A 67 -6.62 0.41 2.06
N GLU A 68 -6.97 1.68 1.87
CA GLU A 68 -8.30 2.22 2.17
C GLU A 68 -9.41 1.44 1.44
N ALA A 69 -9.24 1.18 0.15
CA ALA A 69 -10.19 0.40 -0.62
C ALA A 69 -10.27 -1.07 -0.17
N ILE A 70 -9.15 -1.69 0.23
CA ILE A 70 -9.14 -3.04 0.80
C ILE A 70 -9.86 -3.07 2.16
N LEU A 71 -9.61 -2.10 3.03
CA LEU A 71 -10.29 -1.99 4.31
C LEU A 71 -11.80 -1.78 4.12
N SER A 72 -12.19 -1.00 3.11
CA SER A 72 -13.59 -0.79 2.76
C SER A 72 -14.29 -2.10 2.34
N GLU A 73 -13.61 -3.01 1.63
CA GLU A 73 -14.13 -4.36 1.33
C GLU A 73 -14.41 -5.18 2.62
N ALA A 74 -13.69 -4.88 3.71
CA ALA A 74 -13.82 -5.52 5.02
C ALA A 74 -14.71 -4.73 6.01
N GLY A 75 -15.36 -3.64 5.58
CA GLY A 75 -16.18 -2.79 6.45
C GLY A 75 -15.38 -1.91 7.42
N ALA A 76 -14.12 -1.65 7.12
CA ALA A 76 -13.20 -0.81 7.90
C ALA A 76 -12.68 0.38 7.09
N SER A 77 -11.91 1.24 7.74
CA SER A 77 -11.31 2.45 7.19
C SER A 77 -9.86 2.61 7.64
N LEU A 78 -9.15 3.60 7.10
CA LEU A 78 -7.79 3.92 7.56
C LEU A 78 -7.75 4.31 9.05
N ALA A 79 -8.83 4.86 9.60
CA ALA A 79 -8.91 5.22 11.01
C ALA A 79 -8.93 4.00 11.95
N ASP A 80 -9.29 2.83 11.43
CA ASP A 80 -9.30 1.57 12.17
C ASP A 80 -7.92 0.88 12.17
N CYS A 81 -6.94 1.43 11.42
CA CYS A 81 -5.59 0.90 11.45
C CYS A 81 -4.97 1.07 12.84
N ILE A 82 -4.35 0.01 13.34
CA ILE A 82 -3.68 0.01 14.65
C ILE A 82 -2.17 -0.22 14.53
N ASP A 83 -1.72 -0.91 13.49
CA ASP A 83 -0.30 -1.17 13.22
C ASP A 83 -0.03 -1.29 11.71
N LEU A 84 1.02 -0.61 11.23
CA LEU A 84 1.49 -0.71 9.86
C LEU A 84 3.00 -0.94 9.81
N THR A 85 3.40 -1.86 8.93
CA THR A 85 4.81 -2.06 8.57
C THR A 85 5.05 -1.52 7.16
N CYS A 86 5.94 -0.54 7.04
CA CYS A 86 6.28 0.13 5.80
C CYS A 86 7.68 -0.29 5.35
N TYR A 87 7.80 -0.70 4.09
CA TYR A 87 9.04 -1.12 3.46
C TYR A 87 9.40 -0.11 2.37
N LEU A 88 10.51 0.61 2.54
CA LEU A 88 11.10 1.48 1.53
C LEU A 88 12.31 0.79 0.88
N VAL A 89 12.64 1.14 -0.35
CA VAL A 89 13.84 0.61 -1.04
C VAL A 89 15.07 1.50 -0.83
N ASP A 90 14.87 2.80 -0.62
CA ASP A 90 15.95 3.77 -0.41
C ASP A 90 15.66 4.66 0.82
N GLN A 91 16.67 4.85 1.67
CA GLN A 91 16.55 5.68 2.87
C GLN A 91 16.31 7.15 2.54
N LYS A 92 16.81 7.65 1.40
CA LYS A 92 16.65 9.05 0.99
C LYS A 92 15.18 9.47 0.85
N ASP A 93 14.30 8.50 0.61
CA ASP A 93 12.90 8.74 0.34
C ASP A 93 12.06 8.89 1.62
N PHE A 94 12.64 8.62 2.80
CA PHE A 94 11.93 8.60 4.08
C PHE A 94 11.26 9.94 4.40
N THR A 95 11.91 11.06 4.12
CA THR A 95 11.33 12.40 4.36
C THR A 95 10.09 12.64 3.49
N ALA A 96 10.16 12.32 2.20
CA ALA A 96 9.05 12.50 1.27
C ALA A 96 7.89 11.53 1.55
N PHE A 97 8.23 10.28 1.93
CA PHE A 97 7.28 9.30 2.44
C PHE A 97 6.53 9.83 3.67
N ASN A 98 7.24 10.37 4.67
CA ASN A 98 6.62 10.87 5.90
C ASN A 98 5.68 12.04 5.66
N ALA A 99 6.05 12.99 4.79
CA ALA A 99 5.18 14.09 4.42
C ALA A 99 3.86 13.58 3.81
N THR A 100 3.97 12.60 2.90
CA THR A 100 2.79 11.98 2.27
C THR A 100 1.97 11.16 3.25
N TRP A 101 2.62 10.44 4.16
CA TRP A 101 1.97 9.66 5.23
C TRP A 101 1.11 10.57 6.14
N ALA A 102 1.62 11.75 6.50
CA ALA A 102 0.91 12.70 7.35
C ALA A 102 -0.39 13.22 6.70
N GLU A 103 -0.47 13.26 5.37
CA GLU A 103 -1.70 13.63 4.65
C GLU A 103 -2.87 12.65 4.92
N PHE A 104 -2.59 11.40 5.30
CA PHE A 104 -3.61 10.35 5.50
C PHE A 104 -3.94 10.09 6.97
N PHE A 105 -2.93 10.08 7.85
CA PHE A 105 -3.11 9.74 9.26
C PHE A 105 -3.09 10.95 10.21
N GLY A 106 -2.73 12.13 9.70
CA GLY A 106 -2.53 13.33 10.51
C GLY A 106 -1.43 13.17 11.57
N GLU A 107 -1.36 14.13 12.48
CA GLU A 107 -0.33 14.18 13.54
C GLU A 107 -0.86 13.82 14.93
N HIS A 108 -2.18 13.84 15.14
CA HIS A 108 -2.77 13.71 16.48
C HIS A 108 -2.84 12.27 17.00
N GLN A 109 -3.24 11.31 16.16
CA GLN A 109 -3.40 9.91 16.57
C GLN A 109 -3.11 8.94 15.42
N PRO A 110 -1.90 8.95 14.84
CA PRO A 110 -1.53 7.97 13.82
C PRO A 110 -1.42 6.57 14.42
N PRO A 111 -1.59 5.51 13.60
CA PRO A 111 -1.39 4.13 14.04
C PRO A 111 0.07 3.87 14.44
N ALA A 112 0.31 2.78 15.17
CA ALA A 112 1.67 2.29 15.35
C ALA A 112 2.31 2.02 13.98
N ARG A 113 3.59 2.34 13.85
CA ARG A 113 4.29 2.23 12.57
C ARG A 113 5.73 1.77 12.74
N THR A 114 6.11 0.77 11.96
CA THR A 114 7.51 0.41 11.73
C THR A 114 7.88 0.76 10.29
N THR A 115 9.02 1.42 10.07
CA THR A 115 9.54 1.68 8.72
C THR A 115 10.95 1.14 8.60
N VAL A 116 11.20 0.31 7.60
CA VAL A 116 12.50 -0.29 7.32
C VAL A 116 12.89 -0.09 5.86
N VAL A 117 14.19 -0.07 5.59
CA VAL A 117 14.73 -0.07 4.24
C VAL A 117 15.12 -1.49 3.86
N VAL A 118 14.54 -2.01 2.78
CA VAL A 118 14.77 -3.37 2.29
C VAL A 118 15.58 -3.35 0.99
N ARG A 119 16.19 -4.48 0.64
CA ARG A 119 16.99 -4.58 -0.60
C ARG A 119 16.16 -4.37 -1.87
N GLY A 120 14.87 -4.71 -1.84
CA GLY A 120 13.97 -4.59 -2.97
C GLY A 120 12.58 -5.14 -2.64
N LEU A 121 11.65 -4.86 -3.53
CA LEU A 121 10.25 -5.27 -3.46
C LEU A 121 9.92 -6.25 -4.62
N PRO A 122 8.74 -6.89 -4.66
CA PRO A 122 8.41 -7.92 -5.65
C PRO A 122 8.47 -7.49 -7.12
N HIS A 123 8.53 -6.17 -7.38
CA HIS A 123 8.72 -5.61 -8.72
C HIS A 123 9.74 -4.46 -8.65
N PRO A 124 10.66 -4.31 -9.63
CA PRO A 124 11.72 -3.29 -9.59
C PRO A 124 11.20 -1.84 -9.57
N ASP A 125 9.99 -1.63 -10.08
CA ASP A 125 9.36 -0.30 -10.08
C ASP A 125 8.65 0.05 -8.76
N MET A 126 8.55 -0.88 -7.81
CA MET A 126 7.99 -0.60 -6.50
C MET A 126 9.08 -0.04 -5.59
N VAL A 127 8.85 1.14 -5.03
CA VAL A 127 9.76 1.77 -4.06
C VAL A 127 9.15 1.90 -2.66
N VAL A 128 7.87 1.58 -2.51
CA VAL A 128 7.16 1.50 -1.24
C VAL A 128 6.15 0.35 -1.26
N GLU A 129 6.13 -0.43 -0.18
CA GLU A 129 5.10 -1.43 0.13
C GLU A 129 4.67 -1.28 1.60
N ILE A 130 3.38 -1.42 1.88
CA ILE A 130 2.86 -1.29 3.25
C ILE A 130 1.96 -2.47 3.57
N LYS A 131 2.19 -3.07 4.73
CA LYS A 131 1.31 -4.05 5.38
C LYS A 131 0.53 -3.34 6.48
N ALA A 132 -0.77 -3.62 6.59
CA ALA A 132 -1.62 -3.00 7.61
C ALA A 132 -2.38 -4.04 8.45
N VAL A 133 -2.59 -3.69 9.71
CA VAL A 133 -3.51 -4.36 10.64
C VAL A 133 -4.50 -3.32 11.13
N ALA A 134 -5.79 -3.64 11.04
CA ALA A 134 -6.88 -2.82 11.52
C ALA A 134 -7.72 -3.58 12.55
N CYS A 135 -8.44 -2.86 13.41
CA CYS A 135 -9.36 -3.44 14.38
C CYS A 135 -10.68 -2.66 14.37
N ILE A 136 -11.78 -3.36 14.17
CA ILE A 136 -13.14 -2.81 14.23
C ILE A 136 -13.78 -3.17 15.59
N ALA A 137 -14.62 -2.31 16.15
CA ALA A 137 -15.31 -2.56 17.42
C ALA A 137 -16.57 -3.41 17.21
#